data_AF-A0A834MFE7-F1
#
_entry.id   AF-A0A834MFE7-F1
#
_cell.length_a   1.000
_cell.length_b   1.000
_cell.length_c   1.000
_cell.angle_alpha   90.00
_cell.angle_beta   90.00
_cell.angle_gamma   90.00
#
_symmetry.space_group_name_H-M   'P 1'
#
loop_
_entity.id
_entity.type
_entity.pdbx_description
1 polymer ?
#
loop_
_entity_poly.entity_id
_entity_poly.type
_entity_poly.pdbx_seq_one_letter_code
_entity_poly.pdbx_strand_id
1 'polypeptide(L)'
;MAAWMIQQKKNSGMYWKTQVNLKLAYPTLTDTEREMMAKQSVTKQCLSYAESIKCWAMPPEWSVQQIQKVHNLQTLTEALANPKGALIITPHLGTWEMMNAWVHQYGIPTIMYKPIKNEKVNTFVLQSRQRLNATLVPTDANGVKALFKNLKQGGFSVILPDHVPEP
;
A
#
# COMPACT_ATOMS: atom_id res chain seq x y z
N MET A 1 -15.98 16.50 -2.38
CA MET A 1 -17.32 16.00 -2.76
C MET A 1 -17.50 14.50 -2.46
N ALA A 2 -16.64 13.60 -2.98
CA ALA A 2 -16.79 12.15 -2.76
C ALA A 2 -16.73 11.70 -1.29
N ALA A 3 -15.72 12.14 -0.51
CA ALA A 3 -15.59 11.79 0.91
C ALA A 3 -16.83 12.22 1.72
N TRP A 4 -17.34 13.42 1.47
CA TRP A 4 -18.56 13.93 2.12
C TRP A 4 -19.77 13.05 1.82
N MET A 5 -19.99 12.63 0.56
CA MET A 5 -21.09 11.71 0.21
C MET A 5 -20.96 10.36 0.92
N ILE A 6 -19.74 9.85 1.06
CA ILE A 6 -19.48 8.59 1.77
C ILE A 6 -19.79 8.73 3.26
N GLN A 7 -19.45 9.87 3.87
CA GLN A 7 -19.71 10.17 5.28
C GLN A 7 -21.21 10.26 5.61
N GLN A 8 -22.09 10.49 4.62
CA GLN A 8 -23.54 10.48 4.84
C GLN A 8 -24.10 9.06 5.05
N LYS A 9 -23.38 8.00 4.62
CA LYS A 9 -23.81 6.61 4.80
C LYS A 9 -23.44 6.11 6.20
N LYS A 10 -24.26 6.45 7.19
CA LYS A 10 -23.99 6.14 8.62
C LYS A 10 -24.04 4.65 8.97
N ASN A 11 -24.83 3.86 8.24
CA ASN A 11 -25.12 2.46 8.59
C ASN A 11 -24.56 1.43 7.59
N SER A 12 -23.78 1.87 6.59
CA SER A 12 -23.19 0.97 5.60
C SER A 12 -21.97 1.58 4.92
N GLY A 13 -21.20 0.75 4.22
CA GLY A 13 -20.06 1.21 3.44
C GLY A 13 -18.84 1.61 4.28
N MET A 14 -17.94 2.38 3.67
CA MET A 14 -16.62 2.67 4.23
C MET A 14 -16.68 3.47 5.55
N TYR A 15 -17.59 4.44 5.65
CA TYR A 15 -17.72 5.25 6.87
C TYR A 15 -18.16 4.43 8.08
N TRP A 16 -19.21 3.61 7.92
CA TRP A 16 -19.67 2.70 8.98
C TRP A 16 -18.59 1.69 9.39
N LYS A 17 -17.89 1.06 8.43
CA LYS A 17 -16.77 0.15 8.75
C LYS A 17 -15.66 0.85 9.53
N THR A 18 -15.33 2.09 9.15
CA THR A 18 -14.33 2.89 9.86
C THR A 18 -14.77 3.16 11.31
N GLN A 19 -16.04 3.51 11.53
CA GLN A 19 -16.59 3.68 12.88
C GLN A 19 -16.48 2.42 13.74
N VAL A 20 -16.84 1.26 13.18
CA VAL A 20 -16.74 -0.04 13.87
C VAL A 20 -15.28 -0.35 14.22
N ASN A 21 -14.37 -0.23 13.25
CA ASN A 21 -12.94 -0.48 13.47
C ASN A 21 -12.36 0.44 14.55
N LEU A 22 -12.68 1.73 14.52
CA LEU A 22 -12.21 2.68 15.53
C LEU A 22 -12.78 2.38 16.92
N LYS A 23 -14.03 1.93 17.02
CA LYS A 23 -14.62 1.52 18.30
C LYS A 23 -13.89 0.31 18.91
N LEU A 24 -13.46 -0.63 18.07
CA LEU A 24 -12.71 -1.82 18.49
C LEU A 24 -11.27 -1.49 18.86
N ALA A 25 -10.58 -0.68 18.04
CA ALA A 25 -9.17 -0.35 18.22
C ALA A 25 -8.92 0.72 19.29
N TYR A 26 -9.87 1.64 19.49
CA TYR A 26 -9.76 2.78 20.42
C TYR A 26 -10.99 2.88 21.32
N PRO A 27 -11.22 1.91 22.22
CA PRO A 27 -12.45 1.83 23.03
C PRO A 27 -12.60 2.99 24.03
N THR A 28 -11.55 3.73 24.32
CA THR A 28 -11.56 4.86 25.25
C THR A 28 -11.96 6.19 24.61
N LEU A 29 -12.04 6.27 23.28
CA LEU A 29 -12.48 7.49 22.60
C LEU A 29 -13.97 7.72 22.82
N THR A 30 -14.33 8.97 23.09
CA THR A 30 -15.73 9.40 23.12
C THR A 30 -16.38 9.24 21.74
N ASP A 31 -17.70 9.21 21.71
CA ASP A 31 -18.45 9.12 20.45
C ASP A 31 -18.14 10.29 19.51
N THR A 32 -17.97 11.50 20.04
CA THR A 32 -17.62 12.69 19.27
C THR A 32 -16.21 12.62 18.69
N GLU A 33 -15.21 12.22 19.48
CA GLU A 33 -13.83 12.05 19.01
C GLU A 33 -13.74 10.99 17.91
N ARG A 34 -14.44 9.87 18.11
CA ARG A 34 -14.51 8.79 17.12
C ARG A 34 -15.21 9.23 15.84
N GLU A 35 -16.27 10.04 15.93
CA GLU A 35 -16.94 10.63 14.77
C GLU A 35 -15.98 11.52 13.97
N MET A 36 -15.27 12.43 14.65
CA MET A 36 -14.29 13.30 14.03
C MET A 36 -13.17 12.51 13.35
N MET A 37 -12.59 11.53 14.06
CA MET A 37 -11.51 10.69 13.55
C MET A 37 -11.95 9.87 12.33
N ALA A 38 -13.15 9.29 12.33
CA ALA A 38 -13.63 8.55 11.17
C ALA A 38 -13.86 9.44 9.94
N LYS A 39 -14.40 10.65 10.12
CA LYS A 39 -14.58 11.61 9.02
C LYS A 39 -13.23 11.99 8.41
N GLN A 40 -12.24 12.23 9.26
CA GLN A 40 -10.87 12.50 8.83
C GLN A 40 -10.27 11.28 8.11
N SER A 41 -10.37 10.09 8.69
CA SER A 41 -9.88 8.84 8.09
C SER A 41 -10.50 8.58 6.71
N VAL A 42 -11.82 8.74 6.55
CA VAL A 42 -12.49 8.59 5.25
C VAL A 42 -12.00 9.63 4.25
N THR A 43 -11.83 10.88 4.67
CA THR A 43 -11.28 11.94 3.80
C THR A 43 -9.86 11.59 3.34
N LYS A 44 -9.00 11.17 4.27
CA LYS A 44 -7.61 10.79 3.97
C LYS A 44 -7.54 9.54 3.09
N GLN A 45 -8.40 8.55 3.31
CA GLN A 45 -8.49 7.37 2.44
C GLN A 45 -8.88 7.74 1.01
N CYS A 46 -9.85 8.65 0.82
CA CYS A 46 -10.22 9.14 -0.50
C CYS A 46 -9.06 9.89 -1.18
N LEU A 47 -8.30 10.68 -0.42
CA LEU A 47 -7.09 11.35 -0.93
C LEU A 47 -6.04 10.33 -1.34
N SER A 48 -5.75 9.33 -0.51
CA SER A 48 -4.79 8.27 -0.84
C SER A 48 -5.17 7.49 -2.10
N TYR A 49 -6.46 7.25 -2.35
CA TYR A 49 -6.89 6.67 -3.63
C TYR A 49 -6.62 7.60 -4.82
N ALA A 50 -6.92 8.89 -4.71
CA ALA A 50 -6.64 9.85 -5.77
C ALA A 50 -5.13 9.98 -6.03
N GLU A 51 -4.33 10.02 -4.97
CA GLU A 51 -2.87 10.07 -5.06
C GLU A 51 -2.30 8.78 -5.66
N SER A 52 -2.85 7.61 -5.32
CA SER A 52 -2.46 6.33 -5.92
C SER A 52 -2.71 6.31 -7.43
N ILE A 53 -3.89 6.78 -7.88
CA ILE A 53 -4.19 6.92 -9.31
C ILE A 53 -3.16 7.83 -9.98
N LYS A 54 -2.81 8.95 -9.35
CA LYS A 54 -1.79 9.86 -9.87
C LYS A 54 -0.41 9.20 -9.94
N CYS A 55 0.00 8.43 -8.92
CA CYS A 55 1.24 7.65 -8.96
C CYS A 55 1.25 6.67 -10.15
N TRP A 56 0.11 6.04 -10.46
CA TRP A 56 -0.01 5.14 -11.60
C TRP A 56 -0.05 5.84 -12.95
N ALA A 57 -0.52 7.09 -13.01
CA ALA A 57 -0.58 7.89 -14.24
C ALA A 57 0.76 8.54 -14.58
N MET A 58 1.54 8.93 -13.58
CA MET A 58 2.75 9.73 -13.76
C MET A 58 4.01 8.86 -14.00
N PRO A 59 5.09 9.45 -14.53
CA PRO A 59 6.41 8.82 -14.54
C PRO A 59 6.90 8.51 -13.11
N PRO A 60 7.71 7.45 -12.90
CA PRO A 60 8.26 7.10 -11.59
C PRO A 60 8.92 8.25 -10.84
N GLU A 61 9.64 9.11 -11.56
CA GLU A 61 10.40 10.25 -11.02
C GLU A 61 9.48 11.25 -10.32
N TRP A 62 8.24 11.42 -10.80
CA TRP A 62 7.26 12.28 -10.15
C TRP A 62 6.98 11.79 -8.72
N SER A 63 6.80 10.48 -8.53
CA SER A 63 6.53 9.89 -7.22
C SER A 63 7.73 10.04 -6.28
N VAL A 64 8.94 9.86 -6.79
CA VAL A 64 10.19 10.07 -6.03
C VAL A 64 10.29 11.52 -5.54
N GLN A 65 10.00 12.50 -6.39
CA GLN A 65 10.06 13.93 -6.05
C GLN A 65 9.05 14.36 -4.98
N GLN A 66 8.00 13.56 -4.72
CA GLN A 66 7.04 13.87 -3.65
C GLN A 66 7.56 13.51 -2.26
N ILE A 67 8.65 12.72 -2.16
CA ILE A 67 9.20 12.27 -0.89
C ILE A 67 10.18 13.31 -0.36
N GLN A 68 9.70 14.08 0.61
CA GLN A 68 10.44 15.21 1.19
C GLN A 68 11.35 14.80 2.35
N LYS A 69 10.94 13.77 3.11
CA LYS A 69 11.65 13.33 4.31
C LYS A 69 11.52 11.83 4.47
N VAL A 70 12.64 11.17 4.73
CA VAL A 70 12.73 9.75 5.04
C VAL A 70 13.31 9.62 6.44
N HIS A 71 12.61 8.89 7.28
CA HIS A 71 13.04 8.59 8.64
C HIS A 71 13.71 7.22 8.66
N ASN A 72 14.81 7.09 9.40
CA ASN A 72 15.53 5.82 9.59
C ASN A 72 15.97 5.15 8.28
N LEU A 73 16.44 5.94 7.30
CA LEU A 73 16.92 5.42 6.01
C LEU A 73 18.01 4.36 6.19
N GLN A 74 18.89 4.54 7.17
CA GLN A 74 19.96 3.60 7.48
C GLN A 74 19.44 2.17 7.71
N THR A 75 18.31 2.01 8.42
CA THR A 75 17.70 0.70 8.67
C THR A 75 17.31 0.01 7.36
N LEU A 76 16.79 0.76 6.39
CA LEU A 76 16.47 0.21 5.08
C LEU A 76 17.74 -0.18 4.32
N THR A 77 18.72 0.72 4.24
CA THR A 77 19.94 0.46 3.45
C THR A 77 20.76 -0.70 4.02
N GLU A 78 20.83 -0.85 5.35
CA GLU A 78 21.48 -1.99 6.01
C GLU A 78 20.75 -3.31 5.71
N ALA A 79 19.41 -3.30 5.75
CA ALA A 79 18.62 -4.47 5.41
C ALA A 79 18.82 -4.86 3.93
N LEU A 80 18.82 -3.90 3.01
CA LEU A 80 19.03 -4.13 1.58
C LEU A 80 20.45 -4.59 1.24
N ALA A 81 21.45 -4.20 2.04
CA ALA A 81 22.83 -4.68 1.89
C ALA A 81 23.05 -6.10 2.43
N ASN A 82 22.07 -6.69 3.12
CA ASN A 82 22.20 -8.01 3.71
C ASN A 82 22.15 -9.10 2.62
N PRO A 83 23.17 -9.97 2.49
CA PRO A 83 23.19 -11.02 1.49
C PRO A 83 22.10 -12.09 1.67
N LYS A 84 21.40 -12.09 2.82
CA LYS A 84 20.25 -12.97 3.09
C LYS A 84 18.91 -12.38 2.61
N GLY A 85 18.94 -11.20 1.98
CA GLY A 85 17.79 -10.48 1.46
C GLY A 85 17.02 -9.69 2.52
N ALA A 86 16.01 -8.94 2.07
CA ALA A 86 15.21 -8.08 2.93
C ALA A 86 13.70 -8.24 2.65
N LEU A 87 12.91 -8.40 3.71
CA LEU A 87 11.46 -8.36 3.64
C LEU A 87 10.97 -7.03 4.20
N ILE A 88 10.42 -6.18 3.34
CA ILE A 88 9.84 -4.90 3.69
C ILE A 88 8.37 -5.12 4.02
N ILE A 89 7.95 -4.71 5.22
CA ILE A 89 6.58 -4.82 5.69
C ILE A 89 5.98 -3.42 5.72
N THR A 90 4.85 -3.23 5.05
CA THR A 90 4.11 -1.96 5.07
C THR A 90 2.62 -2.23 5.32
N PRO A 91 1.95 -1.56 6.26
CA PRO A 91 0.50 -1.63 6.36
C PRO A 91 -0.16 -0.93 5.16
N HIS A 92 -1.46 -1.17 4.94
CA HIS A 92 -2.30 -0.40 4.03
C HIS A 92 -2.60 0.99 4.62
N LEU A 93 -1.56 1.80 4.82
CA LEU A 93 -1.63 3.12 5.45
C LEU A 93 -1.07 4.21 4.55
N GLY A 94 -1.81 5.31 4.44
CA GLY A 94 -1.42 6.44 3.60
C GLY A 94 -1.28 6.05 2.13
N THR A 95 -0.37 6.71 1.43
CA THR A 95 -0.19 6.57 -0.02
C THR A 95 1.05 5.73 -0.31
N TRP A 96 1.00 4.47 0.11
CA TRP A 96 2.09 3.51 -0.05
C TRP A 96 2.47 3.25 -1.51
N GLU A 97 1.54 3.48 -2.45
CA GLU A 97 1.79 3.38 -3.90
C GLU A 97 2.96 4.26 -4.36
N MET A 98 3.12 5.43 -3.75
CA MET A 98 4.19 6.38 -4.03
C MET A 98 5.57 5.82 -3.68
N MET A 99 5.64 4.92 -2.68
CA MET A 99 6.89 4.31 -2.22
C MET A 99 7.46 3.30 -3.22
N ASN A 100 6.64 2.72 -4.10
CA ASN A 100 7.10 1.74 -5.09
C ASN A 100 8.21 2.30 -5.99
N ALA A 101 8.03 3.53 -6.50
CA ALA A 101 9.04 4.18 -7.32
C ALA A 101 10.29 4.54 -6.51
N TRP A 102 10.12 4.91 -5.24
CA TRP A 102 11.24 5.32 -4.40
C TRP A 102 12.11 4.15 -3.96
N VAL A 103 11.49 3.03 -3.55
CA VAL A 103 12.23 1.82 -3.17
C VAL A 103 12.92 1.18 -4.39
N HIS A 104 12.37 1.39 -5.59
CA HIS A 104 12.96 0.90 -6.83
C HIS A 104 14.37 1.49 -7.10
N GLN A 105 14.68 2.67 -6.54
CA GLN A 105 16.02 3.26 -6.63
C GLN A 105 17.10 2.42 -5.94
N TYR A 106 16.72 1.50 -5.05
CA TYR A 106 17.62 0.60 -4.34
C TYR A 106 17.64 -0.82 -4.92
N GLY A 107 16.87 -1.07 -5.98
CA GLY A 107 16.82 -2.35 -6.69
C GLY A 107 15.41 -2.77 -7.09
N ILE A 108 15.29 -3.96 -7.69
CA ILE A 108 14.02 -4.45 -8.23
C ILE A 108 13.30 -5.33 -7.20
N PRO A 109 12.17 -4.90 -6.62
CA PRO A 109 11.42 -5.74 -5.70
C PRO A 109 10.70 -6.88 -6.42
N THR A 110 10.59 -8.02 -5.74
CA THR A 110 9.58 -9.04 -6.07
C THR A 110 8.33 -8.81 -5.22
N ILE A 111 7.19 -8.57 -5.86
CA ILE A 111 5.92 -8.15 -5.23
C ILE A 111 4.80 -9.10 -5.64
N MET A 112 3.98 -9.52 -4.68
CA MET A 112 2.77 -10.28 -4.98
C MET A 112 1.69 -9.37 -5.58
N TYR A 113 1.05 -9.83 -6.65
CA TYR A 113 0.00 -9.10 -7.36
C TYR A 113 -1.26 -9.96 -7.52
N LYS A 114 -2.38 -9.47 -7.00
CA LYS A 114 -3.72 -10.03 -7.27
C LYS A 114 -4.36 -9.21 -8.38
N PRO A 115 -4.75 -9.81 -9.52
CA PRO A 115 -5.43 -9.09 -10.59
C PRO A 115 -6.68 -8.36 -10.09
N ILE A 116 -6.83 -7.12 -10.52
CA ILE A 116 -8.00 -6.29 -10.21
C ILE A 116 -9.17 -6.74 -11.09
N LYS A 117 -10.37 -6.92 -10.51
CA LYS A 117 -11.56 -7.43 -11.23
C LYS A 117 -11.94 -6.62 -12.48
N ASN A 118 -11.70 -5.31 -12.48
CA ASN A 118 -11.94 -4.46 -13.65
C ASN A 118 -10.72 -4.49 -14.57
N GLU A 119 -10.85 -5.07 -15.76
CA GLU A 119 -9.75 -5.27 -16.70
C GLU A 119 -9.06 -3.97 -17.11
N LYS A 120 -9.81 -2.88 -17.35
CA LYS A 120 -9.22 -1.59 -17.74
C LYS A 120 -8.36 -1.01 -16.62
N VAL A 121 -8.84 -1.10 -15.38
CA VAL A 121 -8.07 -0.67 -14.20
C VAL A 121 -6.87 -1.59 -13.99
N ASN A 122 -7.04 -2.90 -14.15
CA ASN A 122 -5.95 -3.87 -14.04
C ASN A 122 -4.83 -3.57 -15.05
N THR A 123 -5.17 -3.35 -16.31
CA THR A 123 -4.21 -2.98 -17.35
C THR A 123 -3.50 -1.67 -17.02
N PHE A 124 -4.23 -0.67 -16.54
CA PHE A 124 -3.64 0.60 -16.13
C PHE A 124 -2.63 0.46 -14.98
N VAL A 125 -2.96 -0.34 -13.96
CA VAL A 125 -2.03 -0.62 -12.84
C VAL A 125 -0.83 -1.43 -13.31
N LEU A 126 -1.03 -2.45 -14.16
CA LEU A 126 0.07 -3.23 -14.73
C LEU A 126 1.03 -2.38 -15.56
N GLN A 127 0.52 -1.44 -16.36
CA GLN A 127 1.35 -0.48 -17.09
C GLN A 127 2.22 0.36 -16.14
N SER A 128 1.67 0.77 -15.00
CA SER A 128 2.46 1.46 -13.96
C SER A 128 3.57 0.58 -13.39
N ARG A 129 3.30 -0.70 -13.11
CA ARG A 129 4.30 -1.64 -12.59
C ARG A 129 5.39 -1.98 -13.60
N GLN A 130 5.03 -2.09 -14.88
CA GLN A 130 5.98 -2.35 -15.97
C GLN A 130 7.01 -1.22 -16.10
N ARG A 131 6.62 0.05 -15.90
CA ARG A 131 7.58 1.17 -15.89
C ARG A 131 8.64 1.08 -14.79
N LEU A 132 8.34 0.32 -13.72
CA LEU A 132 9.27 0.06 -12.62
C LEU A 132 9.98 -1.30 -12.75
N ASN A 133 9.88 -1.98 -13.90
CA ASN A 133 10.42 -3.33 -14.11
C ASN A 133 10.12 -4.29 -12.93
N ALA A 134 8.97 -4.11 -12.27
CA ALA A 134 8.67 -4.82 -11.03
C ALA A 134 8.46 -6.32 -11.32
N THR A 135 9.08 -7.18 -10.52
CA THR A 135 8.84 -8.62 -10.64
C THR A 135 7.54 -8.96 -9.92
N LEU A 136 6.46 -9.13 -10.69
CA LEU A 136 5.15 -9.47 -10.16
C LEU A 136 4.97 -10.98 -10.09
N VAL A 137 4.54 -11.48 -8.94
CA VAL A 137 4.27 -12.91 -8.71
C VAL A 137 2.82 -13.09 -8.22
N PRO A 138 2.16 -14.24 -8.47
CA PRO A 138 0.77 -14.44 -8.07
C PRO A 138 0.61 -14.43 -6.54
N THR A 139 -0.60 -14.15 -6.04
CA THR A 139 -0.93 -14.26 -4.60
C THR A 139 -1.32 -15.70 -4.23
N ASP A 140 -0.44 -16.66 -4.52
CA ASP A 140 -0.62 -18.09 -4.22
C ASP A 140 0.67 -18.72 -3.67
N ALA A 141 0.68 -20.05 -3.48
CA ALA A 141 1.86 -20.76 -3.00
C ALA A 141 3.08 -20.63 -3.92
N ASN A 142 2.90 -20.44 -5.23
CA ASN A 142 3.99 -20.21 -6.17
C ASN A 142 4.59 -18.81 -5.99
N GLY A 143 3.75 -17.82 -5.74
CA GLY A 143 4.18 -16.48 -5.37
C GLY A 143 5.03 -16.48 -4.10
N VAL A 144 4.56 -17.16 -3.06
CA VAL A 144 5.32 -17.31 -1.81
C VAL A 144 6.68 -17.96 -2.06
N LYS A 145 6.73 -19.06 -2.83
CA LYS A 145 8.00 -19.70 -3.22
C LYS A 145 8.93 -18.75 -3.97
N ALA A 146 8.39 -17.92 -4.87
CA ALA A 146 9.17 -16.94 -5.62
C ALA A 146 9.75 -15.85 -4.71
N LEU A 147 8.97 -15.35 -3.74
CA LEU A 147 9.47 -14.42 -2.72
C LEU A 147 10.63 -15.03 -1.92
N PHE A 148 10.47 -16.27 -1.41
CA PHE A 148 11.54 -16.94 -0.67
C PHE A 148 12.79 -17.16 -1.52
N LYS A 149 12.63 -17.52 -2.80
CA LYS A 149 13.76 -17.66 -3.73
C LYS A 149 14.50 -16.33 -3.90
N ASN A 150 13.78 -15.23 -4.10
CA ASN A 150 14.34 -13.90 -4.24
C ASN A 150 15.12 -13.47 -2.99
N LEU A 151 14.56 -13.66 -1.79
CA LEU A 151 15.22 -13.34 -0.53
C LEU A 151 16.53 -14.14 -0.35
N LYS A 152 16.52 -15.45 -0.62
CA LYS A 152 17.73 -16.30 -0.55
C LYS A 152 18.85 -15.88 -1.49
N GLN A 153 18.53 -15.11 -2.53
CA GLN A 153 19.49 -14.58 -3.50
C GLN A 153 19.97 -13.16 -3.14
N GLY A 154 19.63 -12.65 -1.95
CA GLY A 154 19.97 -11.29 -1.52
C GLY A 154 19.01 -10.22 -2.06
N GLY A 155 17.94 -10.61 -2.78
CA GLY A 155 16.92 -9.68 -3.25
C GLY A 155 15.98 -9.22 -2.14
N PHE A 156 15.09 -8.28 -2.46
CA PHE A 156 14.09 -7.79 -1.51
C PHE A 156 12.67 -7.87 -2.04
N SER A 157 11.73 -7.92 -1.10
CA SER A 157 10.31 -8.07 -1.36
C SER A 157 9.49 -7.17 -0.45
N VAL A 158 8.30 -6.77 -0.90
CA VAL A 158 7.36 -5.94 -0.12
C VAL A 158 6.08 -6.73 0.14
N ILE A 159 5.60 -6.72 1.39
CA ILE A 159 4.34 -7.35 1.78
C ILE A 159 3.47 -6.39 2.60
N LEU A 160 2.15 -6.49 2.38
CA LEU A 160 1.12 -5.78 3.15
C LEU A 160 0.31 -6.81 3.95
N PRO A 161 0.61 -7.03 5.24
CA PRO A 161 0.14 -8.19 5.99
C PRO A 161 -1.16 -7.96 6.79
N ASP A 162 -1.84 -6.83 6.60
CA ASP A 162 -2.95 -6.35 7.44
C ASP A 162 -4.35 -6.59 6.83
N HIS A 163 -4.44 -7.38 5.76
CA HIS A 163 -5.71 -7.91 5.25
C HIS A 163 -5.92 -9.37 5.69
N VAL A 164 -7.18 -9.73 5.93
CA VAL A 164 -7.57 -11.11 6.25
C VAL A 164 -7.39 -11.97 4.99
N PRO A 165 -6.59 -13.05 5.04
CA PRO A 165 -6.43 -13.95 3.90
C PRO A 165 -7.76 -14.66 3.58
N GLU A 166 -7.96 -14.99 2.30
CA GLU A 166 -9.08 -15.87 1.91
C GLU A 166 -8.83 -17.28 2.47
N PRO A 167 -9.88 -18.00 2.94
CA PRO A 167 -9.76 -19.36 3.46
C PRO A 167 -9.18 -20.38 2.47
#